data_AF-A0A830D1W8-F1
#
_entry.id   AF-A0A830D1W8-F1
#
_cell.length_a   1.000
_cell.length_b   1.000
_cell.length_c   1.000
_cell.angle_alpha   90.00
_cell.angle_beta   90.00
_cell.angle_gamma   90.00
#
_symmetry.space_group_name_H-M   'P 1'
#
loop_
_entity.id
_entity.type
_entity.pdbx_description
1 polymer ?
#
loop_
_entity_poly.entity_id
_entity_poly.type
_entity_poly.pdbx_seq_one_letter_code
_entity_poly.pdbx_strand_id
1 'polypeptide(L)'
;MKHLKETRNKFDRFFYRFPEGESGADVYDRVSSFLESLWRDIEMKRFGVGPEEDDDVNLVIVSHGLAIRIFLMKWFRWTVKQFERLKNPKNCEFRVMESGGGEGEYSLVVHHGDKQLRAWGLSDKMIADQKMRMTVCEKFQLLLHLQGASIGIE
;
A
#
# COMPACT_ATOMS: atom_id res chain seq x y z
N MET A 1 -25.48 20.55 -0.05
CA MET A 1 -24.69 19.35 0.34
C MET A 1 -25.34 17.99 0.05
N LYS A 2 -26.62 17.75 0.40
CA LYS A 2 -27.25 16.42 0.26
C LYS A 2 -27.33 15.94 -1.20
N HIS A 3 -27.77 16.82 -2.10
CA HIS A 3 -27.84 16.56 -3.55
C HIS A 3 -26.47 16.22 -4.17
N LEU A 4 -25.42 16.94 -3.82
CA LEU A 4 -24.06 16.65 -4.32
C LEU A 4 -23.52 15.29 -3.84
N LYS A 5 -23.85 14.88 -2.60
CA LYS A 5 -23.50 13.55 -2.07
C LYS A 5 -24.26 12.44 -2.80
N GLU A 6 -25.51 12.67 -3.19
CA GLU A 6 -26.32 11.74 -3.97
C GLU A 6 -25.77 11.61 -5.40
N THR A 7 -25.44 12.72 -6.05
CA THR A 7 -24.79 12.72 -7.37
C THR A 7 -23.45 11.99 -7.33
N ARG A 8 -22.60 12.24 -6.33
CA ARG A 8 -21.36 11.49 -6.10
C ARG A 8 -21.60 9.99 -5.88
N ASN A 9 -22.75 9.56 -5.36
CA ASN A 9 -23.03 8.13 -5.20
C ASN A 9 -23.54 7.50 -6.51
N LYS A 10 -24.02 8.30 -7.47
CA LYS A 10 -24.39 7.87 -8.83
C LYS A 10 -23.18 7.77 -9.76
N PHE A 11 -22.16 8.59 -9.53
CA PHE A 11 -20.87 8.55 -10.21
C PHE A 11 -19.82 7.80 -9.36
N ASP A 12 -18.70 7.41 -9.95
CA ASP A 12 -17.60 6.81 -9.18
C ASP A 12 -17.02 7.82 -8.21
N ARG A 13 -16.87 7.44 -6.94
CA ARG A 13 -16.45 8.37 -5.87
C ARG A 13 -15.01 8.83 -6.07
N PHE A 14 -14.23 8.04 -6.78
CA PHE A 14 -12.84 8.35 -7.09
C PHE A 14 -12.73 9.48 -8.12
N PHE A 15 -13.60 9.49 -9.13
CA PHE A 15 -13.54 10.45 -10.24
C PHE A 15 -14.44 11.68 -10.04
N TYR A 16 -15.46 11.58 -9.19
CA TYR A 16 -16.36 12.71 -8.96
C TYR A 16 -15.63 13.88 -8.28
N ARG A 17 -15.61 15.02 -8.97
CA ARG A 17 -15.10 16.30 -8.45
C ARG A 17 -16.25 17.17 -7.98
N PHE A 18 -16.18 17.67 -6.74
CA PHE A 18 -17.13 18.67 -6.27
C PHE A 18 -16.87 20.04 -6.92
N PRO A 19 -17.88 20.89 -7.11
CA PRO A 19 -17.66 22.28 -7.50
C PRO A 19 -16.71 22.96 -6.51
N GLU A 20 -15.66 23.62 -7.01
CA GLU A 20 -14.58 24.23 -6.20
C GLU A 20 -13.85 23.26 -5.25
N GLY A 21 -14.01 21.95 -5.47
CA GLY A 21 -13.42 20.91 -4.65
C GLY A 21 -12.55 19.96 -5.44
N GLU A 22 -12.06 18.95 -4.74
CA GLU A 22 -11.17 17.94 -5.32
C GLU A 22 -11.88 16.60 -5.49
N SER A 23 -11.39 15.82 -6.45
CA SER A 23 -11.74 14.42 -6.64
C SER A 23 -10.75 13.50 -5.92
N GLY A 24 -11.07 12.20 -5.85
CA GLY A 24 -10.12 11.19 -5.39
C GLY A 24 -8.91 11.07 -6.31
N ALA A 25 -9.07 11.29 -7.61
CA ALA A 25 -7.97 11.33 -8.57
C ALA A 25 -6.98 12.48 -8.28
N ASP A 26 -7.48 13.68 -7.97
CA ASP A 26 -6.64 14.83 -7.62
C ASP A 26 -5.77 14.56 -6.38
N VAL A 27 -6.35 13.86 -5.40
CA VAL A 27 -5.64 13.45 -4.18
C VAL A 27 -4.64 12.32 -4.48
N TYR A 28 -4.96 11.41 -5.41
CA TYR A 28 -4.06 10.34 -5.85
C TYR A 28 -2.78 10.88 -6.49
N ASP A 29 -2.87 11.95 -7.28
CA ASP A 29 -1.70 12.59 -7.88
C ASP A 29 -0.79 13.18 -6.80
N ARG A 30 -1.35 13.89 -5.81
CA ARG A 30 -0.55 14.42 -4.69
C ARG A 30 0.09 13.34 -3.83
N VAL A 31 -0.62 12.26 -3.56
CA VAL A 31 -0.07 11.10 -2.84
C VAL A 31 1.07 10.45 -3.63
N SER A 32 0.96 10.42 -4.96
CA SER A 32 2.04 9.93 -5.83
C SER A 32 3.30 10.77 -5.68
N SER A 33 3.19 12.10 -5.77
CA SER A 33 4.33 13.00 -5.57
C SER A 33 4.90 12.91 -4.15
N PHE A 34 4.06 12.76 -3.14
CA PHE A 34 4.51 12.55 -1.76
C PHE A 34 5.37 11.28 -1.64
N LEU A 35 4.92 10.16 -2.22
CA LEU A 35 5.64 8.90 -2.19
C LEU A 35 7.00 9.00 -2.89
N GLU A 36 7.07 9.68 -4.04
CA GLU A 36 8.33 9.90 -4.74
C GLU A 36 9.34 10.66 -3.88
N SER A 37 8.90 11.73 -3.21
CA SER A 37 9.75 12.47 -2.27
C SER A 37 10.16 11.61 -1.07
N LEU A 38 9.23 10.84 -0.51
CA LEU A 38 9.50 9.96 0.63
C LEU A 38 10.56 8.91 0.29
N TRP A 39 10.45 8.24 -0.85
CA TRP A 39 11.44 7.26 -1.30
C TRP A 39 12.83 7.87 -1.47
N ARG A 40 12.91 9.08 -2.06
CA ARG A 40 14.18 9.80 -2.19
C ARG A 40 14.78 10.17 -0.84
N ASP A 41 13.97 10.60 0.10
CA ASP A 41 14.46 10.96 1.43
C ASP A 41 14.96 9.72 2.20
N ILE A 42 14.31 8.56 2.03
CA ILE A 42 14.78 7.26 2.55
C ILE A 42 16.12 6.89 1.90
N GLU A 43 16.21 6.95 0.57
CA GLU A 43 17.43 6.61 -0.19
C GLU A 43 18.61 7.52 0.17
N MET A 44 18.35 8.81 0.37
CA MET A 44 19.35 9.79 0.82
C MET A 44 19.70 9.68 2.31
N LYS A 45 19.17 8.68 3.03
CA LYS A 45 19.34 8.49 4.47
C LYS A 45 19.04 9.74 5.30
N ARG A 46 18.08 10.57 4.86
CA ARG A 46 17.72 11.83 5.54
C ARG A 46 17.02 11.63 6.87
N PHE A 47 16.52 10.43 7.12
CA PHE A 47 15.87 10.04 8.37
C PHE A 47 16.83 9.36 9.37
N GLY A 48 18.10 9.15 8.99
CA GLY A 48 19.10 8.49 9.81
C GLY A 48 19.61 9.37 10.95
N VAL A 49 19.60 8.82 12.16
CA VAL A 49 20.15 9.44 13.37
C VAL A 49 21.64 9.08 13.43
N GLY A 50 22.47 9.81 12.69
CA GLY A 50 23.93 9.70 12.77
C GLY A 50 24.59 8.69 11.81
N PRO A 51 25.92 8.80 11.60
CA PRO A 51 26.65 8.10 10.55
C PRO A 51 26.99 6.62 10.85
N GLU A 52 26.70 6.11 12.06
CA GLU A 52 27.23 4.81 12.51
C GLU A 52 26.18 3.70 12.71
N GLU A 53 24.88 3.99 12.59
CA GLU A 53 23.84 2.98 12.86
C GLU A 53 23.09 2.60 11.57
N ASP A 54 23.08 1.28 11.29
CA ASP A 54 22.26 0.64 10.26
C ASP A 54 20.83 0.49 10.80
N ASP A 55 20.23 1.63 11.15
CA ASP A 55 18.97 1.67 11.88
C ASP A 55 17.77 1.50 10.95
N ASP A 56 16.91 0.56 11.31
CA ASP A 56 15.60 0.38 10.70
C ASP A 56 14.72 1.62 10.94
N VAL A 57 14.49 2.40 9.88
CA VAL A 57 13.65 3.61 9.94
C VAL A 57 12.16 3.22 9.96
N ASN A 58 11.50 3.52 11.08
CA ASN A 58 10.05 3.38 11.22
C ASN A 58 9.34 4.70 10.91
N LEU A 59 8.40 4.67 9.96
CA LEU A 59 7.66 5.86 9.50
C LEU A 59 6.21 5.83 10.01
N VAL A 60 5.77 6.92 10.65
CA VAL A 60 4.38 7.10 11.08
C VAL A 60 3.73 8.20 10.25
N ILE A 61 2.72 7.84 9.46
CA ILE A 61 1.96 8.79 8.62
C ILE A 61 0.60 9.06 9.25
N VAL A 62 0.38 10.29 9.71
CA VAL A 62 -0.90 10.76 10.27
C VAL A 62 -1.66 11.54 9.21
N SER A 63 -2.86 11.09 8.83
CA SER A 63 -3.64 11.74 7.77
C SER A 63 -5.15 11.46 7.90
N HIS A 64 -5.92 11.90 6.91
CA HIS A 64 -7.37 11.72 6.84
C HIS A 64 -7.76 10.40 6.18
N GLY A 65 -8.97 9.89 6.47
CA GLY A 65 -9.41 8.58 6.01
C GLY A 65 -9.41 8.38 4.48
N LEU A 66 -9.71 9.43 3.70
CA LEU A 66 -9.61 9.37 2.24
C LEU A 66 -8.15 9.26 1.78
N ALA A 67 -7.28 10.12 2.33
CA ALA A 67 -5.86 10.15 2.00
C ALA A 67 -5.17 8.82 2.36
N ILE A 68 -5.45 8.24 3.52
CA ILE A 68 -4.93 6.91 3.91
C ILE A 68 -5.35 5.82 2.92
N ARG A 69 -6.62 5.82 2.48
CA ARG A 69 -7.08 4.82 1.50
C ARG A 69 -6.41 4.99 0.13
N ILE A 70 -6.20 6.23 -0.30
CA ILE A 70 -5.51 6.56 -1.55
C ILE A 70 -4.03 6.20 -1.45
N PHE A 71 -3.40 6.44 -0.30
CA PHE A 71 -2.04 6.00 0.00
C PHE A 71 -1.90 4.49 -0.17
N LEU A 72 -2.78 3.69 0.46
CA LEU A 72 -2.76 2.23 0.30
C LEU A 72 -3.05 1.80 -1.14
N MET A 73 -3.98 2.48 -1.83
CA MET A 73 -4.26 2.23 -3.24
C MET A 73 -3.02 2.44 -4.10
N LYS A 74 -2.31 3.55 -3.91
CA LYS A 74 -1.10 3.87 -4.66
C LYS A 74 0.04 2.91 -4.31
N TRP A 75 0.23 2.58 -3.04
CA TRP A 75 1.28 1.67 -2.57
C TRP A 75 1.11 0.25 -3.13
N PHE A 76 -0.08 -0.33 -2.98
CA PHE A 76 -0.36 -1.70 -3.42
C PHE A 76 -0.84 -1.80 -4.87
N ARG A 77 -0.81 -0.69 -5.61
CA ARG A 77 -1.26 -0.60 -7.01
C ARG A 77 -2.68 -1.14 -7.21
N TRP A 78 -3.58 -0.84 -6.25
CA TRP A 78 -4.96 -1.29 -6.34
C TRP A 78 -5.74 -0.49 -7.39
N THR A 79 -6.66 -1.19 -8.06
CA THR A 79 -7.58 -0.59 -9.02
C THR A 79 -8.61 0.31 -8.32
N VAL A 80 -9.22 1.24 -9.07
CA VAL A 80 -10.32 2.08 -8.56
C VAL A 80 -11.44 1.22 -7.97
N LYS A 81 -11.81 0.12 -8.64
CA LYS A 81 -12.84 -0.81 -8.16
C LYS A 81 -12.49 -1.47 -6.82
N GLN A 82 -11.22 -1.75 -6.58
CA GLN A 82 -10.75 -2.25 -5.28
C GLN A 82 -10.77 -1.13 -4.23
N PHE A 83 -10.32 0.07 -4.58
CA PHE A 83 -10.34 1.24 -3.69
C PHE A 83 -11.75 1.58 -3.21
N GLU A 84 -12.76 1.54 -4.07
CA GLU A 84 -14.14 1.89 -3.71
C GLU A 84 -14.76 0.95 -2.67
N ARG A 85 -14.25 -0.28 -2.57
CA ARG A 85 -14.67 -1.25 -1.55
C ARG A 85 -14.12 -0.92 -0.17
N LEU A 86 -12.99 -0.21 -0.11
CA LEU A 86 -12.33 0.12 1.15
C LEU A 86 -13.24 0.97 2.02
N LYS A 87 -13.27 0.66 3.31
CA LYS A 87 -13.92 1.48 4.31
C LYS A 87 -12.93 2.49 4.87
N ASN A 88 -13.45 3.68 5.20
CA ASN A 88 -12.66 4.67 5.92
C ASN A 88 -12.24 4.08 7.28
N PRO A 89 -10.99 4.28 7.70
CA PRO A 89 -10.59 4.04 9.09
C PRO A 89 -11.47 4.85 10.05
N LYS A 90 -11.70 4.31 11.26
CA LYS A 90 -12.24 5.10 12.37
C LYS A 90 -11.21 6.13 12.84
N ASN A 91 -11.66 7.11 13.62
CA ASN A 91 -10.74 8.07 14.25
C ASN A 91 -9.71 7.31 15.10
N CYS A 92 -8.43 7.67 14.93
CA CYS A 92 -7.28 7.03 15.59
C CYS A 92 -7.09 5.54 15.25
N GLU A 93 -7.79 4.99 14.26
CA GLU A 93 -7.48 3.66 13.73
C GLU A 93 -6.21 3.72 12.89
N PHE A 94 -5.27 2.81 13.15
CA PHE A 94 -4.02 2.69 12.41
C PHE A 94 -3.98 1.36 11.64
N ARG A 95 -3.13 1.34 10.61
CA ARG A 95 -2.83 0.15 9.80
C ARG A 95 -1.32 0.07 9.65
N VAL A 96 -0.76 -1.09 9.91
CA VAL A 96 0.67 -1.34 9.88
C VAL A 96 1.01 -2.07 8.59
N MET A 97 2.04 -1.59 7.94
CA MET A 97 2.66 -2.22 6.77
C MET A 97 4.06 -2.60 7.17
N GLU A 98 4.42 -3.87 6.97
CA GLU A 98 5.75 -4.38 7.29
C GLU A 98 6.21 -5.28 6.15
N SER A 99 7.51 -5.26 5.83
CA SER A 99 8.12 -6.19 4.88
C SER A 99 8.34 -7.54 5.54
N GLY A 100 8.18 -8.63 4.79
CA GLY A 100 8.35 -10.00 5.31
C GLY A 100 9.78 -10.44 5.60
N GLY A 101 10.73 -9.51 5.74
CA GLY A 101 12.17 -9.77 5.77
C GLY A 101 12.78 -10.05 4.39
N GLY A 102 14.09 -9.82 4.26
CA GLY A 102 14.83 -10.00 3.01
C GLY A 102 14.42 -9.00 1.91
N GLU A 103 14.23 -9.49 0.68
CA GLU A 103 13.73 -8.72 -0.48
C GLU A 103 12.19 -8.59 -0.50
N GLY A 104 11.51 -8.97 0.59
CA GLY A 104 10.04 -9.00 0.65
C GLY A 104 9.39 -7.62 0.48
N GLU A 105 8.25 -7.58 -0.21
CA GLU A 105 7.47 -6.35 -0.33
C GLU A 105 6.65 -6.09 0.94
N TYR A 106 6.40 -4.80 1.25
CA TYR A 106 5.50 -4.43 2.35
C TYR A 106 4.14 -5.09 2.21
N SER A 107 3.57 -5.50 3.34
CA SER A 107 2.26 -6.14 3.41
C SER A 107 1.49 -5.75 4.66
N LEU A 108 0.16 -5.75 4.56
CA LEU A 108 -0.74 -5.58 5.70
C LEU A 108 -0.92 -6.86 6.52
N VAL A 109 -0.67 -8.05 5.95
CA VAL A 109 -1.01 -9.32 6.64
C VAL A 109 -0.08 -9.67 7.80
N VAL A 110 1.05 -8.96 7.94
CA VAL A 110 1.99 -9.16 9.06
C VAL A 110 1.31 -8.90 10.40
N HIS A 111 0.58 -7.80 10.48
CA HIS A 111 -0.05 -7.33 11.72
C HIS A 111 -1.58 -7.48 11.74
N HIS A 112 -2.17 -7.92 10.63
CA HIS A 112 -3.62 -7.90 10.45
C HIS A 112 -4.15 -9.21 9.85
N GLY A 113 -5.04 -9.88 10.60
CA GLY A 113 -5.68 -11.12 10.14
C GLY A 113 -6.78 -10.89 9.08
N ASP A 114 -7.08 -11.94 8.31
CA ASP A 114 -8.06 -11.91 7.20
C ASP A 114 -9.41 -11.30 7.59
N LYS A 115 -9.94 -11.60 8.79
CA LYS A 115 -11.22 -11.06 9.26
C LYS A 115 -11.20 -9.53 9.37
N GLN A 116 -10.08 -8.97 9.84
CA GLN A 116 -9.89 -7.53 9.97
C GLN A 116 -9.76 -6.88 8.58
N LEU A 117 -8.97 -7.48 7.70
CA LEU A 117 -8.80 -7.01 6.32
C LEU A 117 -10.12 -6.99 5.55
N ARG A 118 -10.95 -8.03 5.69
CA ARG A 118 -12.31 -8.06 5.13
C ARG A 118 -13.20 -6.98 5.74
N ALA A 119 -13.11 -6.75 7.05
CA ALA A 119 -13.85 -5.68 7.71
C ALA A 119 -13.51 -4.30 7.13
N TRP A 120 -12.25 -4.09 6.72
CA TRP A 120 -11.77 -2.89 6.02
C TRP A 120 -12.14 -2.82 4.54
N GLY A 121 -12.73 -3.88 3.97
CA GLY A 121 -13.23 -3.91 2.60
C GLY A 121 -12.32 -4.59 1.57
N LEU A 122 -11.21 -5.21 2.01
CA LEU A 122 -10.35 -5.98 1.10
C LEU A 122 -11.11 -7.22 0.60
N SER A 123 -11.03 -7.48 -0.70
CA SER A 123 -11.56 -8.71 -1.32
C SER A 123 -10.61 -9.89 -1.10
N ASP A 124 -11.09 -11.11 -1.33
CA ASP A 124 -10.27 -12.33 -1.33
C ASP A 124 -9.01 -12.19 -2.19
N LYS A 125 -9.16 -11.62 -3.39
CA LYS A 125 -8.05 -11.36 -4.31
C LYS A 125 -7.03 -10.40 -3.71
N MET A 126 -7.47 -9.34 -3.02
CA MET A 126 -6.55 -8.39 -2.37
C MET A 126 -5.82 -9.04 -1.20
N ILE A 127 -6.52 -9.83 -0.39
CA ILE A 127 -5.90 -10.54 0.74
C ILE A 127 -4.88 -11.57 0.24
N ALA A 128 -5.20 -12.31 -0.84
CA ALA A 128 -4.27 -13.23 -1.47
C ALA A 128 -3.01 -12.53 -1.99
N ASP A 129 -3.16 -11.36 -2.63
CA ASP A 129 -2.05 -10.52 -3.06
C ASP A 129 -1.17 -10.07 -1.88
N GLN A 130 -1.79 -9.62 -0.77
CA GLN A 130 -1.05 -9.26 0.45
C GLN A 130 -0.26 -10.44 1.03
N LYS A 131 -0.82 -11.65 1.02
CA LYS A 131 -0.10 -12.86 1.44
C LYS A 131 1.05 -13.18 0.50
N MET A 132 0.85 -13.04 -0.80
CA MET A 132 1.89 -13.28 -1.80
C MET A 132 3.09 -12.33 -1.64
N ARG A 133 2.85 -11.05 -1.35
CA ARG A 133 3.90 -10.03 -1.08
C ARG A 133 4.85 -10.42 0.04
N MET A 134 4.34 -11.13 1.05
CA MET A 134 5.16 -11.68 2.14
C MET A 134 6.03 -12.85 1.73
N THR A 135 5.60 -13.64 0.73
CA THR A 135 6.24 -14.91 0.37
C THR A 135 7.25 -14.77 -0.77
N VAL A 136 7.53 -13.55 -1.22
CA VAL A 136 8.57 -13.28 -2.23
C VAL A 136 9.94 -13.39 -1.56
N CYS A 137 10.32 -14.61 -1.19
CA CYS A 137 11.68 -15.00 -0.84
C CYS A 137 11.97 -16.48 -1.19
N GLU A 138 10.98 -17.40 -1.23
CA GLU A 138 11.30 -18.82 -1.52
C GLU A 138 11.18 -19.23 -3.00
N LYS A 139 10.20 -18.72 -3.76
CA LYS A 139 9.93 -19.25 -5.11
C LYS A 139 10.92 -18.81 -6.20
N PHE A 140 11.49 -17.61 -6.09
CA PHE A 140 12.50 -17.14 -7.05
C PHE A 140 13.86 -17.81 -6.82
N GLN A 141 14.20 -18.10 -5.56
CA GLN A 141 15.43 -18.78 -5.18
C GLN A 141 15.43 -20.26 -5.61
N LEU A 142 14.26 -20.92 -5.57
CA LEU A 142 14.06 -22.28 -6.11
C LEU A 142 14.14 -22.34 -7.63
N LEU A 143 13.64 -21.33 -8.35
CA LEU A 143 13.73 -21.26 -9.81
C LEU A 143 15.18 -21.05 -10.29
N LEU A 144 15.96 -20.23 -9.57
CA LEU A 144 17.40 -20.05 -9.83
C LEU A 144 18.21 -21.31 -9.49
N HIS A 145 17.88 -22.04 -8.42
CA HIS A 145 18.52 -23.32 -8.11
C HIS A 145 18.23 -24.41 -9.15
N LEU A 146 17.01 -24.45 -9.69
CA LEU A 146 16.65 -25.41 -10.74
C LEU A 146 17.30 -25.10 -12.09
N GLN A 147 17.66 -23.84 -12.37
CA GLN A 147 18.40 -23.47 -13.58
C GLN A 147 19.93 -23.61 -13.43
N GLY A 148 20.46 -23.76 -12.21
CA GLY A 148 21.88 -23.97 -11.94
C GLY A 148 22.34 -25.43 -11.88
N ALA A 149 21.41 -26.40 -11.90
CA ALA A 149 21.71 -27.83 -11.76
C ALA A 149 21.73 -28.56 -13.11
N SER A 150 22.56 -28.11 -14.06
CA SER A 150 22.89 -28.89 -15.28
C SER A 150 24.09 -28.29 -16.01
N ILE A 151 25.33 -28.48 -15.52
CA ILE A 151 26.52 -28.83 -16.34
C ILE A 151 27.56 -29.48 -15.40
N GLY A 152 27.29 -30.72 -14.99
CA GLY A 152 28.35 -31.67 -14.67
C GLY A 152 28.51 -32.56 -15.88
N ILE A 153 29.44 -32.21 -16.76
CA ILE A 153 29.94 -33.11 -17.81
C ILE A 153 31.41 -33.36 -17.45
N GLU A 154 31.72 -34.65 -17.42
CA GLU A 154 33.00 -35.33 -17.17
C GLU A 154 34.29 -34.56 -17.46
#